data_AF-A0A840Q934-F1
#
_entry.id   AF-A0A840Q934-F1
#
_cell.length_a   1.000
_cell.length_b   1.000
_cell.length_c   1.000
_cell.angle_alpha   90.00
_cell.angle_beta   90.00
_cell.angle_gamma   90.00
#
_symmetry.space_group_name_H-M   'P 1'
#
loop_
_entity.id
_entity.type
_entity.pdbx_description
1 polymer ?
#
loop_
_entity_poly.entity_id
_entity_poly.type
_entity_poly.pdbx_seq_one_letter_code
_entity_poly.pdbx_strand_id
1 'polypeptide(L)'
;MDQITRSDGYTQPPPYVALRIKAIQSLLVEKGLVAQDALDEVVDIYENRIGPKDGAAVIARAWVEPEFKARLLEDGIGTLAELGMTGFEGAHVLFVENTDQVHNVVVCTLCSCYPWAVLGLPPAWYKAPQYRSRVVLEPRKVLAEFGTTVPSEKEIRVWDSTAEIRYIVIPQRPSGTEGLSVDQLAELVNRDSMIGTRFATPYEGAAA
;
A
#
# COMPACT_ATOMS: atom_id res chain seq x y z
N MET A 1 4.40 29.79 9.05
CA MET A 1 3.05 29.53 9.59
C MET A 1 2.80 30.61 10.61
N ASP A 2 2.14 31.70 10.21
CA ASP A 2 1.92 32.84 11.09
C ASP A 2 1.06 32.40 12.28
N GLN A 3 1.61 32.52 13.48
CA GLN A 3 0.85 32.27 14.70
C GLN A 3 -0.19 33.39 14.84
N ILE A 4 -1.46 33.03 14.64
CA ILE A 4 -2.59 33.92 14.90
C ILE A 4 -2.64 34.15 16.41
N THR A 5 -2.08 35.27 16.86
CA THR A 5 -2.21 35.77 18.23
C THR A 5 -3.65 36.22 18.46
N ARG A 6 -4.24 35.76 19.56
CA ARG A 6 -5.56 36.22 20.00
C ARG A 6 -5.44 37.68 20.47
N SER A 7 -6.54 38.43 20.40
CA SER A 7 -6.59 39.85 20.79
C SER A 7 -6.29 40.11 22.28
N ASP A 8 -6.22 39.05 23.08
CA ASP A 8 -5.88 39.05 24.51
C ASP A 8 -4.36 38.83 24.75
N GLY A 9 -3.55 38.76 23.70
CA GLY A 9 -2.10 38.60 23.78
C GLY A 9 -1.65 37.15 23.96
N TYR A 10 -2.56 36.17 23.99
CA TYR A 10 -2.23 34.76 24.11
C TYR A 10 -2.14 34.07 22.74
N THR A 11 -1.23 33.10 22.63
CA THR A 11 -1.15 32.21 21.48
C THR A 11 -2.32 31.24 21.50
N GLN A 12 -2.84 30.89 20.31
CA GLN A 12 -3.81 29.80 20.20
C GLN A 12 -3.16 28.51 20.72
N PRO A 13 -3.81 27.79 21.67
CA PRO A 13 -3.29 26.51 22.11
C PRO A 13 -3.29 25.51 20.95
N PRO A 14 -2.40 24.50 20.96
CA PRO A 14 -2.46 23.42 19.99
C PRO A 14 -3.86 22.78 19.96
N PRO A 15 -4.29 22.21 18.82
CA PRO A 15 -5.57 21.51 18.73
C PRO A 15 -5.70 20.44 19.83
N TYR A 16 -6.92 20.22 20.33
CA TYR A 16 -7.18 19.27 21.42
C TYR A 16 -6.55 17.88 21.19
N VAL A 17 -6.58 17.38 19.95
CA VAL A 17 -5.96 16.10 19.57
C VAL A 17 -4.45 16.10 19.82
N ALA A 18 -3.75 17.18 19.49
CA ALA A 18 -2.30 17.30 19.72
C ALA A 18 -1.98 17.30 21.23
N LEU A 19 -2.77 18.03 22.04
CA LEU A 19 -2.63 18.04 23.50
C LEU A 19 -2.86 16.65 24.09
N ARG A 20 -3.92 15.95 23.65
CA ARG A 20 -4.25 14.60 24.12
C ARG A 20 -3.16 13.59 23.74
N ILE A 21 -2.63 13.64 22.52
CA ILE A 21 -1.51 12.80 22.08
C ILE A 21 -0.30 13.02 23.00
N LYS A 22 0.07 14.29 23.25
CA LYS A 22 1.23 14.62 24.09
C LYS A 22 1.04 14.13 25.53
N ALA A 23 -0.15 14.31 26.10
CA ALA A 23 -0.46 13.83 27.44
C ALA A 23 -0.35 12.29 27.57
N ILE A 24 -0.84 11.54 26.59
CA ILE A 24 -0.72 10.07 26.56
C ILE A 24 0.75 9.66 26.41
N GLN A 25 1.48 10.30 25.48
CA GLN A 25 2.91 10.03 25.27
C GLN A 25 3.71 10.24 26.57
N SER A 26 3.56 11.40 27.22
CA SER A 26 4.24 11.71 28.47
C SER A 26 3.93 10.68 29.55
N LEU A 27 2.64 10.33 29.74
CA LEU A 27 2.23 9.36 30.76
C LEU A 27 2.84 7.97 30.54
N LEU A 28 2.90 7.50 29.29
CA LEU A 28 3.48 6.19 28.96
C LEU A 28 5.00 6.17 29.14
N VAL A 29 5.68 7.26 28.81
CA VAL A 29 7.12 7.42 29.03
C VAL A 29 7.46 7.50 30.51
N GLU A 30 6.74 8.32 31.29
CA GLU A 30 6.93 8.42 32.75
C GLU A 30 6.71 7.09 33.47
N LYS A 31 5.80 6.26 32.96
CA LYS A 31 5.56 4.90 33.48
C LYS A 31 6.58 3.86 33.00
N GLY A 32 7.52 4.23 32.14
CA GLY A 32 8.50 3.32 31.55
C GLY A 32 7.89 2.26 30.63
N LEU A 33 6.67 2.48 30.12
CA LEU A 33 5.98 1.55 29.21
C LEU A 33 6.42 1.73 27.76
N VAL A 34 6.94 2.91 27.43
CA VAL A 34 7.42 3.27 26.10
C VAL A 34 8.69 4.09 26.24
N ALA A 35 9.70 3.80 25.41
CA ALA A 35 10.90 4.62 25.29
C ALA A 35 10.72 5.62 24.12
N GLN A 36 11.23 6.84 24.28
CA GLN A 36 11.04 7.88 23.28
C GLN A 36 11.78 7.58 21.97
N ASP A 37 13.01 7.07 22.06
CA ASP A 37 13.81 6.61 20.93
C ASP A 37 13.14 5.46 20.16
N ALA A 38 12.46 4.56 20.86
CA ALA A 38 11.69 3.49 20.22
C ALA A 38 10.50 4.03 19.40
N LEU A 39 9.86 5.14 19.82
CA LEU A 39 8.82 5.78 19.02
C LEU A 39 9.40 6.41 17.76
N ASP A 40 10.53 7.11 17.90
CA ASP A 40 11.20 7.78 16.77
C ASP A 40 11.67 6.74 15.73
N GLU A 41 12.19 5.58 16.16
CA GLU A 41 12.56 4.47 15.27
C GLU A 41 11.35 3.90 14.51
N VAL A 42 10.21 3.70 15.18
CA VAL A 42 8.99 3.21 14.51
C VAL A 42 8.48 4.22 13.48
N VAL A 43 8.57 5.52 13.77
CA VAL A 43 8.22 6.57 12.80
C VAL A 43 9.15 6.51 11.59
N ASP A 44 10.47 6.47 11.80
CA ASP A 44 11.45 6.43 10.71
C ASP A 44 11.29 5.20 9.80
N ILE A 45 11.02 4.03 10.40
CA ILE A 45 10.77 2.79 9.65
C ILE A 45 9.67 2.97 8.60
N TYR A 46 8.54 3.56 8.98
CA TYR A 46 7.38 3.67 8.09
C TYR A 46 7.29 4.98 7.30
N GLU A 47 8.05 6.00 7.69
CA GLU A 47 8.12 7.26 6.96
C GLU A 47 9.18 7.22 5.86
N ASN A 48 10.34 6.58 6.12
CA ASN A 48 11.52 6.69 5.25
C ASN A 48 12.00 5.34 4.68
N ARG A 49 11.92 4.25 5.46
CA ARG A 49 12.61 3.00 5.12
C ARG A 49 11.73 2.07 4.29
N ILE A 50 10.51 1.78 4.76
CA ILE A 50 9.59 0.82 4.14
C ILE A 50 8.50 1.57 3.36
N GLY A 51 8.24 1.16 2.12
CA GLY A 51 7.15 1.75 1.34
C GLY A 51 6.91 1.07 -0.02
N PRO A 52 5.98 1.62 -0.82
CA PRO A 52 5.57 1.00 -2.09
C PRO A 52 6.69 0.76 -3.11
N LYS A 53 7.84 1.42 -2.97
CA LYS A 53 9.04 1.17 -3.79
C LYS A 53 9.54 -0.28 -3.64
N ASP A 54 9.39 -0.86 -2.45
CA ASP A 54 9.85 -2.22 -2.14
C ASP A 54 8.97 -3.23 -2.89
N GLY A 55 7.64 -3.06 -2.82
CA GLY A 55 6.69 -3.82 -3.63
C GLY A 55 6.91 -3.64 -5.14
N ALA A 56 7.18 -2.42 -5.59
CA ALA A 56 7.45 -2.15 -7.01
C ALA A 56 8.66 -2.96 -7.53
N ALA A 57 9.74 -3.02 -6.75
CA ALA A 57 10.91 -3.83 -7.08
C ALA A 57 10.58 -5.34 -7.15
N VAL A 58 9.77 -5.85 -6.21
CA VAL A 58 9.29 -7.24 -6.21
C VAL A 58 8.47 -7.54 -7.48
N ILE A 59 7.51 -6.69 -7.83
CA ILE A 59 6.66 -6.87 -9.01
C ILE A 59 7.47 -6.78 -10.31
N ALA A 60 8.36 -5.80 -10.43
CA ALA A 60 9.20 -5.64 -11.61
C ALA A 60 10.09 -6.86 -11.85
N ARG A 61 10.65 -7.44 -10.78
CA ARG A 61 11.38 -8.70 -10.84
C ARG A 61 10.48 -9.85 -11.28
N ALA A 62 9.26 -9.95 -10.72
CA ALA A 62 8.28 -10.97 -11.10
C ALA A 62 7.86 -10.88 -12.58
N TRP A 63 7.91 -9.69 -13.19
CA TRP A 63 7.63 -9.51 -14.62
C TRP A 63 8.73 -10.02 -15.56
N VAL A 64 9.98 -10.18 -15.06
CA VAL A 64 11.12 -10.62 -15.88
C VAL A 64 11.64 -12.00 -15.52
N GLU A 65 11.39 -12.47 -14.29
CA GLU A 65 11.83 -13.77 -13.77
C GLU A 65 10.61 -14.68 -13.51
N PRO A 66 10.21 -15.54 -14.48
CA PRO A 66 9.03 -16.40 -14.33
C PRO A 66 9.10 -17.35 -13.13
N GLU A 67 10.28 -17.88 -12.82
CA GLU A 67 10.49 -18.74 -11.65
C GLU A 67 10.29 -17.99 -10.33
N PHE A 68 10.78 -16.75 -10.24
CA PHE A 68 10.57 -15.92 -9.05
C PHE A 68 9.09 -15.59 -8.87
N LYS A 69 8.38 -15.27 -9.95
CA LYS A 69 6.93 -15.07 -9.93
C LYS A 69 6.17 -16.32 -9.48
N ALA A 70 6.56 -17.49 -9.97
CA ALA A 70 5.94 -18.75 -9.56
C ALA A 70 6.09 -18.97 -8.05
N ARG A 71 7.29 -18.73 -7.49
CA ARG A 71 7.53 -18.79 -6.04
C ARG A 71 6.71 -17.77 -5.26
N LEU A 72 6.58 -16.53 -5.73
CA LEU A 72 5.73 -15.52 -5.07
C LEU A 72 4.25 -15.93 -4.99
N LEU A 73 3.75 -16.58 -6.05
CA LEU A 73 2.36 -17.03 -6.11
C LEU A 73 2.12 -18.28 -5.24
N GLU A 74 3.11 -19.16 -5.10
CA GLU A 74 3.05 -20.36 -4.27
C GLU A 74 3.29 -20.07 -2.78
N ASP A 75 4.34 -19.33 -2.47
CA ASP A 75 4.75 -18.95 -1.11
C ASP A 75 5.30 -17.52 -1.08
N GLY A 76 4.39 -16.55 -0.99
CA GLY A 76 4.74 -15.14 -0.84
C GLY A 76 5.53 -14.84 0.44
N ILE A 77 5.34 -15.61 1.51
CA ILE A 77 6.00 -15.38 2.80
C ILE A 77 7.47 -15.76 2.71
N GLY A 78 7.76 -17.01 2.31
CA GLY A 78 9.13 -17.50 2.15
C GLY A 78 9.90 -16.67 1.13
N THR A 79 9.25 -16.34 0.00
CA THR A 79 9.90 -15.56 -1.07
C THR A 79 10.22 -14.12 -0.64
N LEU A 80 9.35 -13.45 0.14
CA LEU A 80 9.65 -12.12 0.69
C LEU A 80 10.70 -12.18 1.81
N ALA A 81 10.72 -13.24 2.60
CA ALA A 81 11.71 -13.42 3.66
C ALA A 81 13.13 -13.55 3.10
N GLU A 82 13.33 -14.19 1.94
CA GLU A 82 14.61 -14.22 1.22
C GLU A 82 15.14 -12.81 0.88
N LEU A 83 14.23 -11.84 0.73
CA LEU A 83 14.54 -10.44 0.43
C LEU A 83 14.64 -9.57 1.70
N GLY A 84 14.50 -10.15 2.89
CA GLY A 84 14.45 -9.42 4.15
C GLY A 84 13.15 -8.64 4.38
N MET A 85 12.14 -8.82 3.53
CA MET A 85 10.83 -8.14 3.63
C MET A 85 9.92 -8.91 4.59
N THR A 86 10.20 -8.78 5.88
CA THR A 86 9.44 -9.43 6.96
C THR A 86 8.95 -8.39 7.96
N GLY A 87 8.06 -8.79 8.88
CA GLY A 87 7.67 -7.95 10.01
C GLY A 87 6.17 -7.72 10.14
N PHE A 88 5.80 -6.60 10.77
CA PHE A 88 4.42 -6.27 11.09
C PHE A 88 3.56 -6.21 9.84
N GLU A 89 2.33 -6.72 9.97
CA GLU A 89 1.37 -6.76 8.87
C GLU A 89 1.96 -7.40 7.59
N GLY A 90 2.94 -8.30 7.73
CA GLY A 90 3.59 -9.03 6.64
C GLY A 90 3.84 -10.50 6.97
N ALA A 91 3.31 -10.99 8.09
CA ALA A 91 3.51 -12.37 8.55
C ALA A 91 2.87 -13.41 7.61
N HIS A 92 1.75 -13.07 6.96
CA HIS A 92 1.12 -13.88 5.94
C HIS A 92 0.75 -13.02 4.73
N VAL A 93 1.50 -13.15 3.64
CA VAL A 93 1.30 -12.39 2.41
C VAL A 93 1.00 -13.34 1.26
N LEU A 94 -0.06 -13.05 0.51
CA LEU A 94 -0.42 -13.76 -0.71
C LEU A 94 -0.41 -12.78 -1.89
N PHE A 95 0.19 -13.20 -2.99
CA PHE A 95 0.16 -12.46 -4.24
C PHE A 95 -1.00 -12.96 -5.11
N VAL A 96 -1.75 -12.03 -5.69
CA VAL A 96 -2.89 -12.32 -6.58
C VAL A 96 -2.63 -11.70 -7.95
N GLU A 97 -2.57 -12.52 -8.98
CA GLU A 97 -2.16 -12.07 -10.32
C GLU A 97 -3.33 -11.55 -11.15
N ASN A 98 -3.16 -10.35 -11.71
CA ASN A 98 -4.02 -9.85 -12.78
C ASN A 98 -3.64 -10.53 -14.10
N THR A 99 -4.65 -11.02 -14.82
CA THR A 99 -4.51 -11.64 -16.14
C THR A 99 -5.40 -10.92 -17.15
N ASP A 100 -5.43 -11.37 -18.40
CA ASP A 100 -6.37 -10.82 -19.39
C ASP A 100 -7.84 -11.06 -19.00
N GLN A 101 -8.12 -12.12 -18.21
CA GLN A 101 -9.46 -12.52 -17.81
C GLN A 101 -9.86 -12.05 -16.41
N VAL A 102 -8.90 -11.76 -15.53
CA VAL A 102 -9.16 -11.43 -14.11
C VAL A 102 -8.45 -10.15 -13.69
N HIS A 103 -9.18 -9.25 -13.05
CA HIS A 103 -8.66 -8.08 -12.34
C HIS A 103 -8.92 -8.22 -10.84
N ASN A 104 -7.87 -8.19 -10.03
CA ASN A 104 -7.96 -8.26 -8.58
C ASN A 104 -7.95 -6.86 -7.98
N VAL A 105 -8.69 -6.67 -6.89
CA VAL A 105 -8.66 -5.46 -6.07
C VAL A 105 -8.77 -5.82 -4.59
N VAL A 106 -7.99 -5.17 -3.73
CA VAL A 106 -7.86 -5.53 -2.30
C VAL A 106 -8.54 -4.50 -1.42
N VAL A 107 -9.22 -4.95 -0.37
CA VAL A 107 -9.87 -4.09 0.64
C VAL A 107 -9.75 -4.72 2.03
N CYS A 108 -9.97 -3.92 3.06
CA CYS A 108 -10.33 -4.39 4.39
C CYS A 108 -11.61 -3.69 4.81
N THR A 109 -12.76 -4.36 4.65
CA THR A 109 -14.07 -3.75 4.90
C THR A 109 -14.23 -3.37 6.39
N LEU A 110 -13.65 -4.15 7.30
CA LEU A 110 -13.81 -4.00 8.74
C LEU A 110 -12.92 -2.90 9.35
N CYS A 111 -11.73 -2.65 8.81
CA CYS A 111 -10.82 -1.64 9.35
C CYS A 111 -9.86 -1.07 8.30
N SER A 112 -8.65 -1.64 8.20
CA SER A 112 -7.53 -1.08 7.42
C SER A 112 -6.35 -2.04 7.23
N CYS A 113 -6.55 -3.36 7.36
CA CYS A 113 -5.51 -4.37 7.18
C CYS A 113 -4.78 -4.18 5.84
N TYR A 114 -3.45 -4.16 5.85
CA TYR A 114 -2.65 -3.78 4.67
C TYR A 114 -1.21 -4.33 4.77
N PRO A 115 -0.55 -4.75 3.68
CA PRO A 115 0.77 -5.41 3.75
C PRO A 115 1.93 -4.42 4.03
N TRP A 116 2.15 -4.04 5.30
CA TRP A 116 3.12 -2.97 5.63
C TRP A 116 4.55 -3.33 5.28
N ALA A 117 4.96 -4.60 5.48
CA ALA A 117 6.31 -5.07 5.19
C ALA A 117 6.76 -4.88 3.72
N VAL A 118 5.81 -4.62 2.81
CA VAL A 118 6.07 -4.47 1.37
C VAL A 118 5.56 -3.14 0.81
N LEU A 119 4.42 -2.65 1.29
CA LEU A 119 3.77 -1.46 0.75
C LEU A 119 3.77 -0.26 1.70
N GLY A 120 4.33 -0.39 2.90
CA GLY A 120 4.27 0.62 3.97
C GLY A 120 2.84 0.87 4.46
N LEU A 121 2.59 2.04 5.04
CA LEU A 121 1.27 2.37 5.59
C LEU A 121 0.22 2.66 4.49
N PRO A 122 -1.03 2.23 4.67
CA PRO A 122 -2.09 2.42 3.68
C PRO A 122 -2.45 3.90 3.49
N PRO A 123 -2.84 4.30 2.26
CA PRO A 123 -3.31 5.65 2.00
C PRO A 123 -4.61 5.95 2.74
N ALA A 124 -4.90 7.24 2.97
CA ALA A 124 -6.07 7.66 3.74
C ALA A 124 -7.40 7.14 3.16
N TRP A 125 -7.55 7.13 1.83
CA TRP A 125 -8.76 6.66 1.16
C TRP A 125 -9.03 5.17 1.38
N TYR A 126 -7.99 4.35 1.51
CA TYR A 126 -8.13 2.90 1.73
C TYR A 126 -8.79 2.60 3.07
N LYS A 127 -8.47 3.42 4.08
CA LYS A 127 -9.00 3.32 5.45
C LYS A 127 -10.41 3.91 5.57
N ALA A 128 -10.82 4.70 4.60
CA ALA A 128 -12.04 5.49 4.65
C ALA A 128 -13.28 4.65 4.26
N PRO A 129 -14.45 4.90 4.87
CA PRO A 129 -15.67 4.11 4.63
C PRO A 129 -16.17 4.20 3.18
N GLN A 130 -15.81 5.27 2.45
CA GLN A 130 -16.21 5.48 1.05
C GLN A 130 -15.66 4.38 0.14
N TYR A 131 -14.39 3.99 0.32
CA TYR A 131 -13.80 2.88 -0.41
C TYR A 131 -14.32 1.54 0.13
N ARG A 132 -14.19 1.37 1.46
CA ARG A 132 -14.42 0.10 2.14
C ARG A 132 -15.84 -0.46 1.99
N SER A 133 -16.85 0.41 2.01
CA SER A 133 -18.24 -0.04 1.90
C SER A 133 -18.68 -0.34 0.47
N ARG A 134 -18.04 0.27 -0.53
CA ARG A 134 -18.52 0.24 -1.93
C ARG A 134 -17.77 -0.73 -2.81
N VAL A 135 -16.45 -0.91 -2.62
CA VAL A 135 -15.64 -1.73 -3.54
C VAL A 135 -16.07 -3.20 -3.57
N VAL A 136 -16.67 -3.71 -2.49
CA VAL A 136 -17.23 -5.09 -2.43
C VAL A 136 -18.62 -5.23 -3.07
N LEU A 137 -19.32 -4.13 -3.35
CA LEU A 137 -20.67 -4.12 -3.92
C LEU A 137 -20.69 -3.67 -5.39
N GLU A 138 -19.95 -2.62 -5.70
CA GLU A 138 -19.90 -1.99 -7.02
C GLU A 138 -18.46 -1.70 -7.47
N PRO A 139 -17.57 -2.71 -7.51
CA PRO A 139 -16.15 -2.53 -7.75
C PRO A 139 -15.87 -1.75 -9.04
N ARG A 140 -16.59 -2.04 -10.14
CA ARG A 140 -16.41 -1.32 -11.41
C ARG A 140 -16.63 0.19 -11.28
N LYS A 141 -17.63 0.62 -10.50
CA LYS A 141 -17.91 2.06 -10.31
C LYS A 141 -16.84 2.72 -9.46
N VAL A 142 -16.41 2.05 -8.39
CA VAL A 142 -15.31 2.52 -7.54
C VAL A 142 -14.01 2.64 -8.34
N LEU A 143 -13.68 1.63 -9.16
CA LEU A 143 -12.50 1.67 -10.03
C LEU A 143 -12.58 2.81 -11.06
N ALA A 144 -13.76 3.10 -11.61
CA ALA A 144 -13.95 4.23 -12.52
C ALA A 144 -13.68 5.59 -11.84
N GLU A 145 -13.95 5.74 -10.53
CA GLU A 145 -13.57 6.94 -9.76
C GLU A 145 -12.05 7.10 -9.62
N PHE A 146 -11.30 6.00 -9.65
CA PHE A 146 -9.84 6.01 -9.77
C PHE A 146 -9.37 6.19 -11.23
N GLY A 147 -10.27 6.33 -12.21
CA GLY A 147 -9.92 6.42 -13.63
C GLY A 147 -9.61 5.07 -14.29
N THR A 148 -10.02 3.96 -13.66
CA THR A 148 -9.76 2.59 -14.14
C THR A 148 -11.03 1.96 -14.65
N THR A 149 -11.11 1.76 -15.97
CA THR A 149 -12.24 1.09 -16.61
C THR A 149 -11.87 -0.36 -16.92
N VAL A 150 -12.38 -1.30 -16.11
CA VAL A 150 -12.22 -2.74 -16.36
C VAL A 150 -13.32 -3.21 -17.30
N PRO A 151 -13.01 -3.86 -18.44
CA PRO A 151 -14.00 -4.34 -19.40
C PRO A 151 -15.03 -5.29 -18.77
N SER A 152 -16.26 -5.27 -19.28
CA SER A 152 -17.41 -6.00 -18.69
C SER A 152 -17.21 -7.52 -18.63
N GLU A 153 -16.48 -8.06 -19.59
CA GLU A 153 -16.14 -9.46 -19.79
C GLU A 153 -14.98 -9.92 -18.90
N LYS A 154 -14.17 -9.00 -18.39
CA LYS A 154 -13.08 -9.29 -17.46
C LYS A 154 -13.63 -9.41 -16.04
N GLU A 155 -13.42 -10.57 -15.40
CA GLU A 155 -13.85 -10.83 -14.02
C GLU A 155 -13.15 -9.86 -13.07
N ILE A 156 -13.86 -9.35 -12.05
CA ILE A 156 -13.24 -8.65 -10.93
C ILE A 156 -13.33 -9.50 -9.67
N ARG A 157 -12.18 -9.79 -9.07
CA ARG A 157 -12.08 -10.45 -7.77
C ARG A 157 -11.73 -9.43 -6.70
N VAL A 158 -12.65 -9.25 -5.75
CA VAL A 158 -12.44 -8.38 -4.60
C VAL A 158 -11.96 -9.22 -3.43
N TRP A 159 -10.76 -8.93 -2.94
CA TRP A 159 -10.14 -9.62 -1.82
C TRP A 159 -10.33 -8.82 -0.53
N ASP A 160 -11.23 -9.29 0.33
CA ASP A 160 -11.48 -8.67 1.63
C ASP A 160 -10.57 -9.29 2.71
N SER A 161 -9.69 -8.46 3.27
CA SER A 161 -8.69 -8.84 4.27
C SER A 161 -9.32 -8.97 5.66
N THR A 162 -10.14 -10.02 5.82
CA THR A 162 -10.90 -10.33 7.04
C THR A 162 -10.15 -11.20 8.05
N ALA A 163 -9.01 -11.76 7.63
CA ALA A 163 -8.10 -12.55 8.45
C ALA A 163 -6.70 -11.91 8.51
N GLU A 164 -5.75 -12.56 9.17
CA GLU A 164 -4.35 -12.12 9.22
C GLU A 164 -3.54 -12.36 7.93
N ILE A 165 -4.24 -12.59 6.82
CA ILE A 165 -3.67 -12.67 5.47
C ILE A 165 -3.67 -11.27 4.86
N ARG A 166 -2.59 -10.91 4.16
CA ARG A 166 -2.47 -9.65 3.41
C ARG A 166 -2.29 -9.96 1.93
N TYR A 167 -3.06 -9.28 1.09
CA TYR A 167 -3.03 -9.49 -0.35
C TYR A 167 -2.25 -8.38 -1.05
N ILE A 168 -1.42 -8.74 -2.02
CA ILE A 168 -0.75 -7.83 -2.94
C ILE A 168 -1.11 -8.23 -4.36
N VAL A 169 -1.56 -7.29 -5.17
CA VAL A 169 -1.85 -7.53 -6.58
C VAL A 169 -0.54 -7.52 -7.37
N ILE A 170 -0.34 -8.54 -8.23
CA ILE A 170 0.65 -8.47 -9.32
C ILE A 170 -0.08 -7.87 -10.53
N PRO A 171 0.10 -6.57 -10.85
CA PRO A 171 -0.50 -5.97 -12.04
C PRO A 171 0.09 -6.60 -13.32
N GLN A 172 -0.64 -6.50 -14.43
CA GLN A 172 -0.10 -6.90 -15.74
C GLN A 172 1.02 -5.95 -16.17
N ARG A 173 2.09 -6.50 -16.75
CA ARG A 173 3.17 -5.73 -17.36
C ARG A 173 2.63 -4.93 -18.55
N PRO A 174 2.85 -3.60 -18.62
CA PRO A 174 2.47 -2.81 -19.78
C PRO A 174 3.17 -3.30 -21.06
N SER A 175 2.47 -3.27 -22.19
CA SER A 175 3.03 -3.58 -23.52
C SER A 175 4.12 -2.58 -23.92
N GLY A 176 5.04 -3.00 -24.80
CA GLY A 176 6.10 -2.12 -25.31
C GLY A 176 7.27 -1.91 -24.34
N THR A 177 7.32 -2.72 -23.27
CA THR A 177 8.33 -2.63 -22.21
C THR A 177 9.42 -3.69 -22.34
N GLU A 178 9.48 -4.45 -23.44
CA GLU A 178 10.34 -5.63 -23.61
C GLU A 178 11.82 -5.33 -23.42
N GLY A 179 12.27 -4.12 -23.79
CA GLY A 179 13.66 -3.66 -23.66
C GLY A 179 14.01 -2.93 -22.36
N LEU A 180 13.04 -2.75 -21.44
CA LEU A 180 13.29 -2.05 -20.18
C LEU A 180 14.04 -2.93 -19.17
N SER A 181 14.96 -2.31 -18.43
CA SER A 181 15.58 -2.93 -17.25
C SER A 181 14.57 -3.11 -16.12
N VAL A 182 14.91 -3.95 -15.14
CA VAL A 182 14.07 -4.17 -13.94
C VAL A 182 13.79 -2.86 -13.20
N ASP A 183 14.79 -1.99 -13.07
CA ASP A 183 14.62 -0.70 -12.38
C ASP A 183 13.64 0.21 -13.13
N GLN A 184 13.74 0.28 -14.46
CA GLN A 184 12.79 1.03 -15.29
C GLN A 184 11.37 0.43 -15.26
N LEU A 185 11.25 -0.90 -15.15
CA LEU A 185 9.96 -1.55 -14.96
C LEU A 185 9.35 -1.22 -13.59
N ALA A 186 10.16 -1.11 -12.54
CA ALA A 186 9.69 -0.76 -11.20
C ALA A 186 9.06 0.64 -11.17
N GLU A 187 9.54 1.58 -11.99
CA GLU A 187 8.93 2.92 -12.12
C GLU A 187 7.49 2.87 -12.68
N LEU A 188 7.12 1.81 -13.41
CA LEU A 188 5.77 1.61 -13.93
C LEU A 188 4.82 1.02 -12.89
N VAL A 189 5.35 0.43 -11.81
CA VAL A 189 4.56 -0.16 -10.73
C VAL A 189 4.28 0.89 -9.68
N ASN A 190 3.02 1.33 -9.60
CA ASN A 190 2.56 2.27 -8.59
C ASN A 190 1.78 1.57 -7.47
N ARG A 191 1.68 2.21 -6.29
CA ARG A 191 0.93 1.67 -5.13
C ARG A 191 -0.49 1.24 -5.50
N ASP A 192 -1.20 2.07 -6.24
CA ASP A 192 -2.61 1.82 -6.60
C ASP A 192 -2.74 0.58 -7.49
N SER A 193 -1.73 0.28 -8.33
CA SER A 193 -1.68 -0.95 -9.13
C SER A 193 -1.46 -2.22 -8.31
N MET A 194 -0.72 -2.12 -7.20
CA MET A 194 -0.51 -3.23 -6.25
C MET A 194 -1.69 -3.41 -5.27
N ILE A 195 -2.57 -2.41 -5.15
CA ILE A 195 -3.88 -2.56 -4.49
C ILE A 195 -4.93 -3.07 -5.49
N GLY A 196 -4.75 -2.80 -6.78
CA GLY A 196 -5.69 -3.11 -7.85
C GLY A 196 -6.71 -2.00 -8.12
N THR A 197 -6.52 -0.79 -7.60
CA THR A 197 -7.39 0.36 -7.92
C THR A 197 -7.02 1.05 -9.24
N ARG A 198 -5.79 0.84 -9.72
CA ARG A 198 -5.30 1.29 -11.04
C ARG A 198 -4.60 0.17 -11.79
N PHE A 199 -4.39 0.36 -13.09
CA PHE A 199 -3.39 -0.41 -13.83
C PHE A 199 -1.98 0.10 -13.52
N ALA A 200 -0.97 -0.71 -13.85
CA ALA A 200 0.40 -0.20 -13.90
C ALA A 200 0.48 0.98 -14.89
N THR A 201 1.40 1.90 -14.65
CA THR A 201 1.58 3.09 -15.49
C THR A 201 1.90 2.64 -16.92
N PRO A 202 1.13 3.07 -17.94
CA PRO A 202 1.45 2.76 -19.33
C PRO A 202 2.84 3.27 -19.70
N TYR A 203 3.55 2.51 -20.53
CA TYR A 203 4.80 2.97 -21.11
C TYR A 203 4.52 3.65 -22.45
N GLU A 204 4.75 4.96 -22.54
CA GLU A 204 4.48 5.74 -23.74
C GLU A 204 5.68 5.80 -24.72
N GLY A 205 6.77 5.06 -24.43
CA GLY A 205 8.02 5.16 -25.18
C GLY A 205 8.72 6.51 -24.98
N ALA A 206 10.00 6.59 -25.31
CA ALA A 206 10.56 7.90 -25.67
C ALA A 206 9.87 8.31 -26.97
N ALA A 207 9.11 9.42 -26.97
CA ALA A 207 8.62 10.00 -28.20
C ALA A 207 9.80 10.11 -29.19
N ALA A 208 9.69 9.40 -30.31
CA ALA A 208 10.71 9.38 -31.36
C ALA A 208 10.87 10.77 -32.01
#